data_AF-A0A3C0GA73-F1
#
_entry.id   AF-A0A3C0GA73-F1
#
_cell.length_a   1.000
_cell.length_b   1.000
_cell.length_c   1.000
_cell.angle_alpha   90.00
_cell.angle_beta   90.00
_cell.angle_gamma   90.00
#
_symmetry.space_group_name_H-M   'P 1'
#
loop_
_entity.id
_entity.type
_entity.pdbx_description
1 polymer ?
#
loop_
_entity_poly.entity_id
_entity_poly.type
_entity_poly.pdbx_seq_one_letter_code
_entity_poly.pdbx_strand_id
1 'polypeptide(L)' 'MSTEILIDEQDQENWNVILDDLRESGIINMFGAPSWLQDNFCVSKKEAQQIFINWTETYNR' A
#
# COMPACT_ATOMS: atom_id res chain seq x y z
N MET A 1 -5.81 23.57 0.02
CA MET A 1 -5.09 22.99 1.16
C MET A 1 -4.86 21.53 0.86
N SER A 2 -3.62 21.14 0.57
CA SER A 2 -3.27 19.74 0.33
C SER A 2 -3.05 19.12 1.71
N THR A 3 -4.01 18.33 2.19
CA THR A 3 -3.83 17.54 3.41
C THR A 3 -2.78 16.49 3.11
N GLU A 4 -1.57 16.63 3.64
CA GLU A 4 -0.58 15.56 3.65
C GLU A 4 -1.14 14.43 4.51
N ILE A 5 -1.27 13.23 3.91
CA ILE A 5 -1.61 12.04 4.69
C ILE A 5 -0.33 11.64 5.39
N LEU A 6 -0.31 11.73 6.72
CA LEU A 6 0.79 11.24 7.53
C LEU A 6 0.50 9.76 7.83
N ILE A 7 1.21 8.87 7.12
CA ILE A 7 1.28 7.45 7.48
C ILE A 7 2.43 7.33 8.46
N ASP A 8 2.18 6.78 9.66
CA ASP A 8 3.23 6.54 10.64
C ASP A 8 4.22 5.50 10.11
N GLU A 9 5.50 5.59 10.51
CA GLU A 9 6.53 4.65 10.06
C GLU A 9 6.19 3.20 10.44
N GLN A 10 5.62 2.99 11.64
CA GLN A 10 5.22 1.66 12.09
C GLN A 10 4.03 1.12 11.29
N ASP A 11 3.12 1.99 10.87
CA ASP A 11 1.98 1.61 10.02
C ASP A 11 2.47 1.23 8.62
N GLN A 12 3.43 1.96 8.06
CA GLN A 12 3.99 1.65 6.73
C GLN A 12 4.71 0.29 6.69
N GLU A 13 5.47 -0.07 7.71
CA GLU A 13 6.12 -1.39 7.78
C GLU A 13 5.09 -2.53 7.75
N ASN A 14 4.00 -2.39 8.51
CA ASN A 14 2.91 -3.37 8.51
C ASN A 14 2.27 -3.50 7.12
N TRP A 15 2.05 -2.38 6.43
CA TRP A 15 1.54 -2.39 5.07
C TRP A 15 2.50 -3.05 4.07
N ASN A 16 3.81 -2.86 4.25
CA ASN A 16 4.81 -3.49 3.38
C ASN A 16 4.75 -5.02 3.48
N VAL A 17 4.63 -5.56 4.70
CA VAL A 17 4.46 -7.02 4.91
C VAL A 17 3.21 -7.53 4.20
N ILE A 18 2.07 -6.84 4.34
CA ILE A 18 0.81 -7.21 3.67
C ILE A 18 0.98 -7.21 2.14
N LEU A 19 1.67 -6.20 1.59
CA LEU A 19 1.88 -6.08 0.15
C LEU A 19 2.89 -7.10 -0.39
N ASP A 20 3.88 -7.48 0.40
CA ASP A 20 4.82 -8.55 0.06
C ASP A 20 4.10 -9.91 0.02
N ASP A 21 3.29 -10.22 1.04
CA ASP A 21 2.46 -11.43 1.06
C ASP A 21 1.50 -11.47 -0.15
N LEU A 22 0.88 -10.32 -0.47
CA LEU A 22 0.00 -10.18 -1.63
C LEU A 22 0.75 -10.41 -2.95
N ARG A 23 1.97 -9.87 -3.08
CA ARG A 23 2.83 -10.06 -4.25
C ARG A 23 3.23 -11.53 -4.40
N GLU A 24 3.64 -12.17 -3.31
CA GLU A 24 4.07 -13.58 -3.30
C GLU A 24 2.93 -14.55 -3.59
N SER A 25 1.71 -14.21 -3.15
CA SER A 25 0.53 -15.02 -3.43
C SER A 25 0.18 -15.11 -4.92
N GLY A 26 0.55 -14.10 -5.72
CA GLY A 26 0.28 -14.05 -7.16
C GLY A 26 -1.21 -13.99 -7.54
N ILE A 27 -2.12 -13.75 -6.59
CA ILE A 27 -3.57 -13.77 -6.83
C ILE A 27 -4.08 -12.58 -7.65
N ILE A 28 -3.36 -11.47 -7.64
CA ILE A 28 -3.64 -10.27 -8.43
C ILE A 28 -2.38 -9.71 -9.06
N ASN A 29 -2.55 -8.90 -10.10
CA ASN A 29 -1.49 -8.00 -10.54
C ASN A 29 -1.30 -6.88 -9.49
N MET A 30 -0.06 -6.58 -9.12
CA MET A 30 0.23 -5.59 -8.06
C MET A 30 -0.16 -4.14 -8.40
N PHE A 31 -0.38 -3.78 -9.67
CA PHE A 31 -1.02 -2.50 -10.01
C PHE A 31 -2.47 -2.42 -9.50
N GLY A 32 -3.08 -3.56 -9.19
CA GLY A 32 -4.38 -3.67 -8.53
C GLY A 32 -4.32 -3.55 -7.01
N ALA A 33 -3.13 -3.56 -6.38
CA ALA A 33 -2.99 -3.53 -4.93
C ALA A 33 -3.69 -2.33 -4.26
N PRO A 34 -3.66 -1.09 -4.79
CA PRO A 34 -4.41 0.01 -4.19
C PRO A 34 -5.93 -0.22 -4.14
N SER A 35 -6.51 -0.90 -5.14
CA SER A 35 -7.94 -1.25 -5.10
C SER A 35 -8.20 -2.37 -4.11
N TRP A 36 -7.33 -3.38 -4.10
CA TRP A 36 -7.42 -4.48 -3.15
C TRP A 36 -7.33 -4.00 -1.69
N LEU A 37 -6.46 -3.04 -1.38
CA LEU A 37 -6.38 -2.44 -0.05
C LEU A 37 -7.68 -1.73 0.33
N GLN A 38 -8.30 -0.97 -0.59
CA GLN A 38 -9.60 -0.32 -0.35
C GLN A 38 -10.68 -1.36 -0.02
N ASP A 39 -10.74 -2.44 -0.79
CA ASP A 39 -11.79 -3.47 -0.66
C ASP A 39 -11.62 -4.33 0.62
N ASN A 40 -10.39 -4.56 1.08
CA ASN A 40 -10.10 -5.46 2.20
C ASN A 40 -9.85 -4.76 3.54
N PHE A 41 -9.35 -3.51 3.51
CA PHE A 41 -8.94 -2.79 4.73
C PHE A 41 -9.70 -1.47 4.93
N CYS A 42 -10.66 -1.14 4.06
CA CYS A 42 -11.45 0.09 4.14
C CYS A 42 -10.59 1.38 4.17
N VAL A 43 -9.36 1.31 3.63
CA VAL A 43 -8.49 2.48 3.49
C VAL A 43 -9.02 3.40 2.40
N SER A 44 -8.81 4.71 2.54
CA SER A 44 -9.24 5.64 1.51
C SER A 44 -8.44 5.47 0.21
N LYS A 45 -9.02 5.81 -0.94
CA LYS A 45 -8.31 5.76 -2.24
C LYS A 45 -6.94 6.44 -2.20
N LYS A 46 -6.86 7.61 -1.57
CA LYS A 46 -5.62 8.41 -1.51
C LYS A 46 -4.57 7.75 -0.61
N GLU A 47 -5.00 7.20 0.51
CA GLU A 47 -4.14 6.48 1.44
C GLU A 47 -3.63 5.18 0.84
N ALA A 48 -4.50 4.38 0.21
CA ALA A 48 -4.11 3.15 -0.50
C ALA A 48 -3.06 3.41 -1.59
N GLN A 49 -3.21 4.52 -2.33
CA GLN A 49 -2.23 4.96 -3.31
C GLN A 49 -0.89 5.32 -2.65
N GLN A 50 -0.91 6.07 -1.55
CA GLN A 50 0.30 6.46 -0.85
C GLN A 50 1.04 5.26 -0.25
N ILE A 51 0.30 4.34 0.39
CA ILE A 51 0.84 3.06 0.91
C ILE A 51 1.54 2.30 -0.20
N PHE A 52 0.88 2.14 -1.35
CA PHE A 52 1.43 1.42 -2.49
C PHE A 52 2.68 2.11 -3.07
N ILE A 53 2.67 3.43 -3.23
CA ILE A 53 3.84 4.19 -3.70
C ILE A 53 5.02 3.99 -2.75
N ASN A 54 4.80 4.18 -1.45
CA ASN A 54 5.83 3.99 -0.43
C ASN A 54 6.43 2.57 -0.48
N TRP A 55 5.58 1.55 -0.67
CA TRP A 55 6.04 0.18 -0.85
C TRP A 55 6.86 0.01 -2.14
N THR A 56 6.44 0.58 -3.28
CA THR A 56 7.23 0.48 -4.53
C THR A 56 8.62 1.11 -4.41
N GLU A 57 8.76 2.18 -3.63
CA GLU A 57 10.07 2.81 -3.39
C GLU A 57 11.04 1.89 -2.63
N THR A 58 10.55 0.89 -1.89
CA THR A 58 11.43 -0.10 -1.23
C THR A 58 12.20 -0.98 -2.23
N TYR A 59 11.71 -1.08 -3.47
CA TYR A 59 12.32 -1.85 -4.56
C TYR A 59 13.23 -1.02 -5.48
N ASN A 60 13.25 0.30 -5.33
CA ASN A 60 14.14 1.19 -6.11
C ASN A 60 15.60 1.19 -5.61
N ARG A 61 16.05 0.07 -5.00
CA ARG A 61 17.41 -0.09 -4.46
C ARG A 61 18.34 -0.87 -5.40
#